data_AF-A0A7S0UUI6-F1
#
_entry.id   AF-A0A7S0UUI6-F1
#
_cell.length_a   1.000
_cell.length_b   1.000
_cell.length_c   1.000
_cell.angle_alpha   90.00
_cell.angle_beta   90.00
_cell.angle_gamma   90.00
#
_symmetry.space_group_name_H-M   'P 1'
#
loop_
_entity.id
_entity.type
_entity.pdbx_description
1 polymer ?
#
loop_
_entity_poly.entity_id
_entity_poly.type
_entity_poly.pdbx_seq_one_letter_code
_entity_poly.pdbx_strand_id
1 'polypeptide(L)'
;AMPQYFDSILKIISPASKFNLSQIALALSSLHGTPLDNLYTRLGGLNGLFFPGGWGNLKIVNYEEDIRTLLQWPPAELSISWKIIEEGNRDGISYSLYEGSFKTPCVPRIYDAMPPESHTARVQLLIPRGTGPSPITASSSTVLLGDGECFVRPAASPAPACVVHLAATGDQTFGRRLRLGHPLLRDNICTMVLESPYYGARKPQAQR
;
A
#
# COMPACT_ATOMS: atom_id res chain seq x y z
N ALA A 1 1.18 26.52 -18.03
CA ALA A 1 1.83 26.11 -16.75
C ALA A 1 3.22 25.50 -16.93
N MET A 2 3.61 24.99 -18.11
CA MET A 2 4.96 24.45 -18.38
C MET A 2 6.13 25.45 -18.54
N PRO A 3 5.96 26.72 -18.97
CA PRO A 3 7.12 27.59 -19.19
C PRO A 3 7.80 28.04 -17.89
N GLN A 4 7.03 28.20 -16.80
CA GLN A 4 7.55 28.69 -15.52
C GLN A 4 8.48 27.68 -14.82
N TYR A 5 8.30 26.38 -15.08
CA TYR A 5 9.11 25.32 -14.48
C TYR A 5 10.51 25.27 -15.10
N PHE A 6 10.60 25.46 -16.43
CA PHE A 6 11.87 25.45 -17.16
C PHE A 6 12.74 26.65 -16.82
N ASP A 7 12.14 27.84 -16.73
CA ASP A 7 12.84 29.07 -16.36
C ASP A 7 13.36 29.04 -14.91
N SER A 8 12.65 28.36 -14.02
CA SER A 8 13.05 28.20 -12.61
C SER A 8 14.24 27.25 -12.47
N ILE A 9 14.28 26.16 -13.24
CA ILE A 9 15.41 25.22 -13.27
C ILE A 9 16.65 25.89 -13.85
N LEU A 10 16.54 26.65 -14.94
CA LEU A 10 17.66 27.35 -15.55
C LEU A 10 18.26 28.43 -14.63
N LYS A 11 17.43 29.11 -13.84
CA LYS A 11 17.89 30.07 -12.81
C LYS A 11 18.61 29.42 -11.64
N ILE A 12 18.30 28.17 -11.30
CA ILE A 12 18.98 27.42 -10.23
C ILE A 12 20.36 26.92 -10.70
N ILE A 13 20.53 26.67 -12.00
CA ILE A 13 21.74 26.10 -12.59
C ILE A 13 22.84 27.16 -12.86
N SER A 14 22.51 28.45 -12.82
CA SER A 14 23.49 29.54 -12.95
C SER A 14 23.50 30.36 -11.67
N PRO A 15 24.58 30.35 -10.85
CA PRO A 15 25.90 30.79 -11.33
C PRO A 15 27.07 30.14 -10.56
N ALA A 16 27.48 28.90 -10.88
CA ALA A 16 28.78 28.37 -10.43
C ALA A 16 29.10 27.03 -11.09
N SER A 17 29.65 27.04 -12.30
CA SER A 17 30.67 26.08 -12.75
C SER A 17 30.86 26.19 -14.26
N LYS A 18 32.11 26.07 -14.69
CA LYS A 18 32.48 25.91 -16.10
C LYS A 18 31.92 24.56 -16.57
N PHE A 19 30.72 24.54 -17.14
CA PHE A 19 30.14 23.32 -17.71
C PHE A 19 31.00 22.85 -18.88
N ASN A 20 31.57 21.65 -18.73
CA ASN A 20 32.36 20.99 -19.76
C ASN A 20 31.43 20.54 -20.90
N LEU A 21 31.82 20.76 -22.15
CA LEU A 21 31.05 20.38 -23.36
C LEU A 21 30.63 18.90 -23.35
N SER A 22 31.40 18.03 -22.67
CA SER A 22 31.06 16.63 -22.46
C SER A 22 29.83 16.41 -21.57
N GLN A 23 29.61 17.25 -20.54
CA GLN A 23 28.42 17.15 -19.68
C GLN A 23 27.16 17.66 -20.37
N ILE A 24 27.28 18.67 -21.24
CA ILE A 24 26.19 19.14 -22.09
C ILE A 24 25.84 18.07 -23.13
N ALA A 25 26.84 17.44 -23.75
CA ALA A 25 26.63 16.31 -24.67
C ALA A 25 25.97 15.10 -23.97
N LEU A 26 26.28 14.84 -22.70
CA LEU A 26 25.66 13.77 -21.91
C LEU A 26 24.20 14.08 -21.55
N ALA A 27 23.90 15.32 -21.17
CA ALA A 27 22.52 15.81 -20.99
C ALA A 27 21.72 15.80 -22.31
N LEU A 28 22.33 16.19 -23.43
CA LEU A 28 21.71 16.11 -24.76
C LEU A 28 21.56 14.66 -25.24
N SER A 29 22.46 13.74 -24.86
CA SER A 29 22.31 12.31 -25.14
C SER A 29 21.15 11.68 -24.37
N SER A 30 20.87 12.15 -23.14
CA SER A 30 19.67 11.77 -22.38
C SER A 30 18.36 12.31 -22.99
N LEU A 31 18.43 13.39 -23.77
CA LEU A 31 17.31 13.93 -24.55
C LEU A 31 16.99 13.11 -25.82
N HIS A 32 17.85 12.16 -26.24
CA HIS A 32 17.56 11.28 -27.38
C HIS A 32 16.53 10.19 -27.07
N GLY A 33 16.28 9.89 -25.78
CA GLY A 33 15.20 9.00 -25.36
C GLY A 33 13.83 9.66 -25.39
N THR A 34 13.76 10.98 -25.21
CA THR A 34 12.51 11.73 -25.05
C THR A 34 11.58 11.65 -26.28
N PRO A 35 12.06 11.71 -27.53
CA PRO A 35 11.21 11.50 -28.72
C PRO A 35 10.62 10.09 -28.77
N LEU A 36 11.42 9.08 -28.38
CA LEU A 36 10.98 7.69 -28.34
C LEU A 36 9.97 7.47 -27.21
N ASP A 37 10.22 8.03 -26.03
CA ASP A 37 9.30 7.98 -24.88
C ASP A 37 7.97 8.69 -25.18
N ASN A 38 8.03 9.83 -25.87
CA ASN A 38 6.83 10.54 -26.33
C ASN A 38 6.07 9.73 -27.39
N LEU A 39 6.78 9.06 -28.30
CA LEU A 39 6.19 8.17 -29.27
C LEU A 39 5.55 6.94 -28.58
N TYR A 40 6.24 6.31 -27.63
CA TYR A 40 5.71 5.21 -26.82
C TYR A 40 4.50 5.63 -26.00
N THR A 41 4.49 6.85 -25.45
CA THR A 41 3.34 7.40 -24.72
C THR A 41 2.15 7.60 -25.65
N ARG A 42 2.40 8.12 -26.86
CA ARG A 42 1.35 8.31 -27.88
C ARG A 42 0.82 6.98 -28.43
N LEU A 43 1.70 6.01 -28.69
CA LEU A 43 1.34 4.66 -29.13
C LEU A 43 0.64 3.88 -28.01
N GLY A 44 1.10 4.00 -26.77
CA GLY A 44 0.46 3.42 -25.59
C GLY A 44 -0.95 3.95 -25.38
N GLY A 45 -1.18 5.24 -25.67
CA GLY A 45 -2.51 5.85 -25.67
C GLY A 45 -3.49 5.28 -26.70
N LEU A 46 -3.01 4.60 -27.76
CA LEU A 46 -3.88 3.94 -28.75
C LEU A 46 -4.66 2.76 -28.17
N ASN A 47 -4.14 2.14 -27.10
CA ASN A 47 -4.84 1.06 -26.37
C ASN A 47 -5.83 1.59 -25.31
N GLY A 48 -6.05 2.90 -25.26
CA GLY A 48 -6.81 3.58 -24.22
C GLY A 48 -5.94 3.97 -23.03
N LEU A 49 -6.36 5.01 -22.30
CA LEU A 49 -5.70 5.40 -21.07
C LEU A 49 -5.96 4.36 -19.98
N PHE A 50 -4.93 4.05 -19.18
CA PHE A 50 -5.05 3.12 -18.06
C PHE A 50 -6.04 3.63 -16.98
N PHE A 51 -6.22 4.95 -16.86
CA PHE A 51 -7.20 5.58 -15.98
C PHE A 51 -8.04 6.59 -16.77
N PRO A 52 -9.06 6.15 -17.53
CA PRO A 52 -9.80 7.04 -18.43
C PRO A 52 -10.57 8.13 -17.67
N GLY A 53 -10.99 7.85 -16.42
CA GLY A 53 -11.64 8.82 -15.53
C GLY A 53 -10.68 9.70 -14.72
N GLY A 54 -9.36 9.51 -14.87
CA GLY A 54 -8.36 10.21 -14.07
C GLY A 54 -8.41 9.86 -12.57
N TRP A 55 -7.88 10.76 -11.73
CA TRP A 55 -7.76 10.59 -10.28
C TRP A 55 -8.77 11.42 -9.49
N GLY A 56 -9.87 11.83 -10.13
CA GLY A 56 -10.85 12.73 -9.54
C GLY A 56 -10.41 14.20 -9.55
N ASN A 57 -10.93 15.01 -8.62
CA ASN A 57 -10.72 16.46 -8.63
C ASN A 57 -9.46 16.87 -7.84
N LEU A 58 -8.31 16.94 -8.50
CA LEU A 58 -7.05 17.29 -7.85
C LEU A 58 -6.95 18.76 -7.38
N LYS A 59 -7.83 19.66 -7.83
CA LYS A 59 -7.76 21.09 -7.48
C LYS A 59 -8.08 21.37 -6.01
N ILE A 60 -8.71 20.41 -5.35
CA ILE A 60 -9.10 20.51 -3.94
C ILE A 60 -7.99 20.06 -2.99
N VAL A 61 -6.89 19.49 -3.49
CA VAL A 61 -5.76 19.02 -2.68
C VAL A 61 -5.03 20.23 -2.09
N ASN A 62 -4.82 20.22 -0.78
CA ASN A 62 -4.03 21.23 -0.09
C ASN A 62 -2.83 20.52 0.52
N TYR A 63 -1.72 20.51 -0.22
CA TYR A 63 -0.52 19.76 0.15
C TYR A 63 -0.02 20.05 1.57
N GLU A 64 -0.07 21.30 2.01
CA GLU A 64 0.45 21.69 3.32
C GLU A 64 -0.42 21.14 4.46
N GLU A 65 -1.74 21.22 4.32
CA GLU A 65 -2.69 20.65 5.28
C GLU A 65 -2.66 19.12 5.25
N ASP A 66 -2.70 18.53 4.06
CA ASP A 66 -2.78 17.09 3.85
C ASP A 66 -1.51 16.38 4.38
N ILE A 67 -0.31 16.97 4.19
CA ILE A 67 0.93 16.44 4.77
C ILE A 67 0.91 16.51 6.30
N ARG A 68 0.40 17.61 6.89
CA ARG A 68 0.28 17.71 8.35
C ARG A 68 -0.62 16.61 8.91
N THR A 69 -1.75 16.32 8.25
CA THR A 69 -2.63 15.23 8.65
C THR A 69 -1.94 13.86 8.53
N LEU A 70 -1.18 13.62 7.46
CA LEU A 70 -0.46 12.36 7.27
C LEU A 70 0.66 12.13 8.31
N LEU A 71 1.24 13.20 8.83
CA LEU A 71 2.30 13.15 9.84
C LEU A 71 1.76 13.10 11.28
N GLN A 72 0.45 13.27 11.49
CA GLN A 72 -0.13 13.17 12.83
C GLN A 72 -0.13 11.72 13.32
N TRP A 73 0.34 11.53 14.55
CA TRP A 73 0.33 10.25 15.24
C TRP A 73 -0.49 10.34 16.53
N PRO A 74 -1.35 9.36 16.85
CA PRO A 74 -1.61 8.12 16.08
C PRO A 74 -2.44 8.36 14.81
N PRO A 75 -2.32 7.49 13.79
CA PRO A 75 -3.16 7.57 12.60
C PRO A 75 -4.63 7.33 12.96
N ALA A 76 -5.53 7.78 12.10
CA ALA A 76 -6.96 7.55 12.27
C ALA A 76 -7.28 6.05 12.41
N GLU A 77 -8.19 5.73 13.33
CA GLU A 77 -8.61 4.36 13.58
C GLU A 77 -9.30 3.76 12.34
N LEU A 78 -8.92 2.54 11.98
CA LEU A 78 -9.39 1.87 10.78
C LEU A 78 -10.44 0.80 11.13
N SER A 79 -11.71 1.06 10.80
CA SER A 79 -12.79 0.10 10.94
C SER A 79 -12.86 -0.84 9.73
N ILE A 80 -12.44 -2.09 9.90
CA ILE A 80 -12.47 -3.10 8.82
C ILE A 80 -13.58 -4.11 9.08
N SER A 81 -14.46 -4.29 8.10
CA SER A 81 -15.46 -5.36 8.09
C SER A 81 -14.86 -6.63 7.50
N TRP A 82 -14.77 -7.70 8.29
CA TRP A 82 -14.13 -8.96 7.90
C TRP A 82 -15.14 -10.06 7.59
N LYS A 83 -14.84 -10.85 6.56
CA LYS A 83 -15.56 -12.07 6.19
C LYS A 83 -14.57 -13.21 5.99
N ILE A 84 -14.85 -14.38 6.56
CA ILE A 84 -14.06 -15.58 6.27
C ILE A 84 -14.37 -16.05 4.85
N ILE A 85 -13.33 -16.25 4.05
CA ILE A 85 -13.43 -16.76 2.68
C ILE A 85 -13.05 -18.24 2.63
N GLU A 86 -12.00 -18.62 3.35
CA GLU A 86 -11.45 -19.96 3.28
C GLU A 86 -10.84 -20.37 4.61
N GLU A 87 -10.96 -21.65 4.91
CA GLU A 87 -10.26 -22.31 6.00
C GLU A 87 -9.56 -23.53 5.41
N GLY A 88 -8.28 -23.69 5.68
CA GLY A 88 -7.49 -24.72 5.02
C GLY A 88 -6.36 -25.21 5.88
N ASN A 89 -5.65 -26.20 5.36
CA ASN A 89 -4.39 -26.66 5.90
C ASN A 89 -3.38 -26.74 4.76
N ARG A 90 -2.19 -26.18 4.98
CA ARG A 90 -1.08 -26.25 4.03
C ARG A 90 0.20 -26.60 4.76
N ASP A 91 0.88 -27.64 4.29
CA ASP A 91 2.13 -28.14 4.87
C ASP A 91 2.02 -28.44 6.38
N GLY A 92 0.86 -28.94 6.81
CA GLY A 92 0.56 -29.25 8.21
C GLY A 92 0.09 -28.06 9.04
N ILE A 93 -0.01 -26.86 8.45
CA ILE A 93 -0.42 -25.64 9.16
C ILE A 93 -1.83 -25.26 8.74
N SER A 94 -2.72 -25.22 9.73
CA SER A 94 -4.07 -24.72 9.55
C SER A 94 -4.06 -23.20 9.39
N TYR A 95 -4.86 -22.66 8.49
CA TYR A 95 -4.98 -21.22 8.25
C TYR A 95 -6.42 -20.79 8.04
N SER A 96 -6.67 -19.49 8.30
CA SER A 96 -7.86 -18.78 7.83
C SER A 96 -7.46 -17.77 6.77
N LEU A 97 -8.29 -17.62 5.75
CA LEU A 97 -8.27 -16.48 4.86
C LEU A 97 -9.50 -15.62 5.10
N TYR A 98 -9.27 -14.37 5.47
CA TYR A 98 -10.30 -13.36 5.60
C TYR A 98 -10.24 -12.39 4.41
N GLU A 99 -11.39 -11.90 3.99
CA GLU A 99 -11.51 -10.73 3.14
C GLU A 99 -12.12 -9.59 3.95
N GLY A 100 -11.45 -8.46 3.93
CA GLY A 100 -11.83 -7.23 4.61
C GLY A 100 -12.23 -6.15 3.62
N SER A 101 -13.17 -5.31 4.02
CA SER A 101 -13.44 -4.04 3.33
C SER A 101 -13.52 -2.89 4.33
N PHE A 102 -13.05 -1.72 3.91
CA PHE A 102 -13.07 -0.50 4.74
C PHE A 102 -13.14 0.75 3.87
N LYS A 103 -13.67 1.83 4.46
CA LYS A 103 -13.70 3.15 3.83
C LYS A 103 -12.30 3.77 3.86
N THR A 104 -11.85 4.36 2.75
CA THR A 104 -10.52 4.98 2.69
C THR A 104 -10.36 6.05 3.78
N PRO A 105 -9.37 5.91 4.69
CA PRO A 105 -9.20 6.79 5.84
C PRO A 105 -8.49 8.07 5.41
N CYS A 106 -9.25 9.04 4.91
CA CYS A 106 -8.74 10.34 4.51
C CYS A 106 -9.73 11.44 4.89
N VAL A 107 -9.28 12.70 4.79
CA VAL A 107 -10.12 13.86 5.09
C VAL A 107 -11.35 13.90 4.17
N PRO A 108 -12.54 14.30 4.67
CA PRO A 108 -13.78 14.28 3.87
C PRO A 108 -13.66 15.03 2.54
N ARG A 109 -12.97 16.17 2.55
CA ARG A 109 -12.65 16.96 1.35
C ARG A 109 -12.00 16.08 0.27
N ILE A 110 -10.93 15.35 0.61
CA ILE A 110 -10.22 14.46 -0.31
C ILE A 110 -11.09 13.27 -0.70
N TYR A 111 -11.83 12.71 0.27
CA TYR A 111 -12.71 11.57 0.04
C TYR A 111 -13.72 11.83 -1.08
N ASP A 112 -14.41 12.97 -1.04
CA ASP A 112 -15.46 13.31 -2.02
C ASP A 112 -14.90 13.66 -3.41
N ALA A 113 -13.62 13.99 -3.47
CA ALA A 113 -12.94 14.29 -4.72
C ALA A 113 -12.31 13.05 -5.38
N MET A 114 -12.13 11.98 -4.61
CA MET A 114 -11.57 10.74 -5.13
C MET A 114 -12.56 10.07 -6.09
N PRO A 115 -12.04 9.24 -7.01
CA PRO A 115 -12.87 8.42 -7.86
C PRO A 115 -13.59 7.33 -7.03
N PRO A 116 -14.80 6.88 -7.43
CA PRO A 116 -15.58 5.90 -6.68
C PRO A 116 -14.83 4.59 -6.40
N GLU A 117 -13.95 4.19 -7.33
CA GLU A 117 -13.11 3.00 -7.19
C GLU A 117 -12.20 3.12 -5.96
N SER A 118 -11.85 4.33 -5.52
CA SER A 118 -10.98 4.62 -4.38
C SER A 118 -11.72 4.82 -3.05
N HIS A 119 -13.05 4.81 -3.03
CA HIS A 119 -13.85 5.01 -1.81
C HIS A 119 -13.75 3.86 -0.81
N THR A 120 -13.83 2.64 -1.32
CA THR A 120 -13.82 1.41 -0.52
C THR A 120 -12.60 0.59 -0.86
N ALA A 121 -11.71 0.41 0.11
CA ALA A 121 -10.56 -0.47 -0.01
C ALA A 121 -10.96 -1.92 0.28
N ARG A 122 -10.24 -2.86 -0.37
CA ARG A 122 -10.38 -4.30 -0.16
C ARG A 122 -9.04 -4.88 0.24
N VAL A 123 -9.06 -5.77 1.22
CA VAL A 123 -7.88 -6.40 1.79
C VAL A 123 -8.14 -7.89 2.00
N GLN A 124 -7.13 -8.72 1.87
CA GLN A 124 -7.20 -10.10 2.33
C GLN A 124 -6.15 -10.36 3.40
N LEU A 125 -6.54 -11.07 4.46
CA LEU A 125 -5.68 -11.42 5.58
C LEU A 125 -5.59 -12.95 5.69
N LEU A 126 -4.39 -13.46 5.44
CA LEU A 126 -4.03 -14.85 5.65
C LEU A 126 -3.38 -14.97 7.03
N ILE A 127 -4.00 -15.74 7.92
CA ILE A 127 -3.55 -15.88 9.31
C ILE A 127 -3.41 -17.37 9.66
N PRO A 128 -2.33 -17.77 10.35
CA PRO A 128 -2.21 -19.12 10.87
C PRO A 128 -3.25 -19.33 11.96
N ARG A 129 -3.97 -20.45 11.90
CA ARG A 129 -4.78 -20.91 13.02
C ARG A 129 -3.88 -21.69 13.93
N GLY A 130 -3.80 -21.22 15.18
CA GLY A 130 -3.13 -21.86 16.31
C GLY A 130 -2.35 -23.12 15.95
N THR A 131 -1.04 -22.96 15.83
CA THR A 131 -0.12 -24.06 16.15
C THR A 131 -0.60 -24.71 17.45
N GLY A 132 -0.65 -26.05 17.51
CA GLY A 132 -0.93 -26.77 18.77
C GLY A 132 -0.09 -26.24 19.94
N PRO A 133 -0.49 -26.52 21.19
CA PRO A 133 -0.11 -25.74 22.36
C PRO A 133 1.42 -25.70 22.56
N SER A 134 2.01 -24.51 22.48
CA SER A 134 3.15 -24.15 23.32
C SER A 134 3.19 -22.64 23.56
N PRO A 135 3.34 -22.22 24.82
CA PRO A 135 3.19 -20.84 25.23
C PRO A 135 4.43 -20.05 24.85
N ILE A 136 4.26 -19.01 24.03
CA ILE A 136 5.31 -18.03 23.83
C ILE A 136 5.15 -17.02 24.96
N THR A 137 6.22 -16.87 25.72
CA THR A 137 6.50 -15.79 26.65
C THR A 137 5.85 -14.49 26.20
N ALA A 138 4.68 -14.20 26.76
CA ALA A 138 4.25 -12.85 26.96
C ALA A 138 5.36 -12.19 27.80
N SER A 139 5.92 -11.10 27.29
CA SER A 139 6.54 -10.09 28.14
C SER A 139 5.47 -9.63 29.13
N SER A 140 5.36 -10.34 30.25
CA SER A 140 4.50 -10.00 31.36
C SER A 140 5.05 -8.75 32.01
N SER A 141 4.38 -7.63 31.76
CA SER A 141 4.41 -6.48 32.65
C SER A 141 3.95 -6.95 34.03
N THR A 142 4.88 -7.17 34.95
CA THR A 142 4.59 -7.55 36.33
C THR A 142 3.98 -6.35 37.05
N VAL A 143 2.69 -6.43 37.39
CA VAL A 143 2.08 -5.58 38.43
C VAL A 143 2.07 -6.42 39.70
N LEU A 144 2.91 -6.05 40.67
CA LEU A 144 2.86 -6.63 42.01
C LEU A 144 1.72 -5.94 42.77
N LEU A 145 0.62 -6.67 42.95
CA LEU A 145 -0.25 -6.46 44.10
C LEU A 145 0.18 -7.50 45.13
N GLY A 146 0.47 -7.05 46.36
CA GLY A 146 0.32 -7.94 47.51
C GLY A 146 -1.08 -8.52 47.38
N ASP A 147 -1.30 -9.82 47.44
CA ASP A 147 -1.09 -10.64 48.61
C ASP A 147 -0.99 -12.11 48.14
N GLY A 148 0.18 -12.74 48.29
CA GLY A 148 0.37 -14.19 48.46
C GLY A 148 -0.18 -15.24 47.48
N GLU A 149 -1.10 -14.95 46.56
CA GLU A 149 -1.73 -15.94 45.68
C GLU A 149 -1.30 -15.78 44.22
N CYS A 150 -0.60 -16.80 43.70
CA CYS A 150 -0.13 -16.84 42.32
C CYS A 150 -1.24 -17.37 41.41
N PHE A 151 -2.06 -16.47 40.87
CA PHE A 151 -3.00 -16.83 39.80
C PHE A 151 -2.27 -16.87 38.46
N VAL A 152 -1.85 -18.06 38.03
CA VAL A 152 -1.25 -18.28 36.70
C VAL A 152 -2.35 -18.32 35.65
N ARG A 153 -2.48 -17.24 34.88
CA ARG A 153 -3.35 -17.19 33.70
C ARG A 153 -2.71 -18.03 32.57
N PRO A 154 -3.43 -18.97 31.92
CA PRO A 154 -2.84 -19.77 30.84
C PRO A 154 -2.42 -18.84 29.68
N ALA A 155 -1.17 -19.00 29.25
CA ALA A 155 -0.52 -18.16 28.26
C ALA A 155 -1.22 -18.26 26.89
N ALA A 156 -1.90 -17.17 26.50
CA ALA A 156 -2.36 -16.99 25.14
C ALA A 156 -1.14 -16.99 24.21
N SER A 157 -1.20 -17.75 23.10
CA SER A 157 -0.22 -17.65 22.04
C SER A 157 -0.03 -16.18 21.65
N PRO A 158 1.20 -15.71 21.40
CA PRO A 158 1.45 -14.32 21.08
C PRO A 158 0.76 -14.01 19.75
N ALA A 159 0.26 -12.79 19.63
CA ALA A 159 -0.33 -12.35 18.38
C ALA A 159 0.68 -12.57 17.23
N PRO A 160 0.23 -13.12 16.09
CA PRO A 160 1.12 -13.34 14.96
C PRO A 160 1.73 -12.01 14.50
N ALA A 161 3.00 -12.01 14.13
CA ALA A 161 3.59 -10.88 13.43
C ALA A 161 2.88 -10.71 12.07
N CYS A 162 2.84 -9.49 11.52
CA CYS A 162 2.10 -9.22 10.28
C CYS A 162 2.99 -8.57 9.22
N VAL A 163 2.93 -9.09 8.00
CA VAL A 163 3.52 -8.47 6.81
C VAL A 163 2.43 -7.92 5.93
N VAL A 164 2.59 -6.68 5.48
CA VAL A 164 1.69 -6.03 4.52
C VAL A 164 2.31 -6.06 3.12
N HIS A 165 1.66 -6.73 2.17
CA HIS A 165 2.07 -6.74 0.78
C HIS A 165 1.27 -5.74 -0.06
N LEU A 166 1.97 -4.72 -0.55
CA LEU A 166 1.45 -3.76 -1.51
C LEU A 166 1.59 -4.30 -2.94
N ALA A 167 0.66 -3.93 -3.81
CA ALA A 167 0.66 -4.41 -5.20
C ALA A 167 1.75 -3.68 -6.00
N ALA A 168 2.44 -4.43 -6.86
CA ALA A 168 3.25 -3.83 -7.92
C ALA A 168 2.38 -3.53 -9.15
N THR A 169 2.91 -2.78 -10.11
CA THR A 169 2.23 -2.52 -11.39
C THR A 169 1.86 -3.83 -12.09
N GLY A 170 0.59 -3.96 -12.47
CA GLY A 170 0.06 -5.16 -13.12
C GLY A 170 -0.30 -6.31 -12.17
N ASP A 171 -0.09 -6.15 -10.85
CA ASP A 171 -0.57 -7.11 -9.84
C ASP A 171 -2.02 -6.81 -9.46
N GLN A 172 -2.95 -7.46 -10.17
CA GLN A 172 -4.35 -7.07 -10.13
C GLN A 172 -5.16 -7.67 -8.98
N THR A 173 -4.73 -8.82 -8.44
CA THR A 173 -5.52 -9.59 -7.47
C THR A 173 -4.67 -9.95 -6.25
N PHE A 174 -5.25 -10.68 -5.31
CA PHE A 174 -4.55 -11.10 -4.09
C PHE A 174 -3.63 -12.31 -4.30
N GLY A 175 -3.94 -13.16 -5.28
CA GLY A 175 -3.42 -14.53 -5.34
C GLY A 175 -1.90 -14.64 -5.43
N ARG A 176 -1.24 -13.75 -6.18
CA ARG A 176 0.23 -13.76 -6.30
C ARG A 176 0.91 -13.47 -4.96
N ARG A 177 0.40 -12.48 -4.23
CA ARG A 177 0.94 -12.06 -2.92
C ARG A 177 0.57 -13.03 -1.81
N LEU A 178 -0.62 -13.63 -1.84
CA LEU A 178 -0.99 -14.68 -0.89
C LEU A 178 -0.11 -15.93 -1.00
N ARG A 179 0.35 -16.27 -2.22
CA ARG A 179 1.33 -17.35 -2.42
C ARG A 179 2.66 -17.09 -1.72
N LEU A 180 3.07 -15.83 -1.59
CA LEU A 180 4.26 -15.44 -0.82
C LEU A 180 4.03 -15.56 0.68
N GLY A 181 2.79 -15.39 1.14
CA GLY A 181 2.42 -15.47 2.55
C GLY A 181 2.31 -16.89 3.11
N HIS A 182 1.95 -17.88 2.28
CA HIS A 182 1.77 -19.25 2.77
C HIS A 182 3.00 -19.86 3.46
N PRO A 183 4.25 -19.72 2.95
CA PRO A 183 5.44 -20.16 3.68
C PRO A 183 5.60 -19.49 5.05
N LEU A 184 5.19 -18.21 5.18
CA LEU A 184 5.33 -17.41 6.40
C LEU A 184 4.43 -17.90 7.55
N LEU A 185 3.40 -18.68 7.24
CA LEU A 185 2.53 -19.30 8.25
C LEU A 185 3.31 -20.21 9.21
N ARG A 186 4.41 -20.81 8.75
CA ARG A 186 5.33 -21.66 9.56
C ARG A 186 5.97 -20.89 10.69
N ASP A 187 6.19 -19.60 10.50
CA ASP A 187 6.86 -18.73 11.44
C ASP A 187 5.86 -17.92 12.28
N ASN A 188 4.58 -18.31 12.27
CA ASN A 188 3.47 -17.58 12.90
C ASN A 188 3.37 -16.12 12.41
N ILE A 189 3.63 -15.89 11.13
CA ILE A 189 3.52 -14.57 10.48
C ILE A 189 2.27 -14.55 9.60
N CYS A 190 1.35 -13.63 9.88
CA CYS A 190 0.20 -13.37 9.04
C CYS A 190 0.57 -12.45 7.87
N THR A 191 -0.17 -12.59 6.78
CA THR A 191 0.05 -11.85 5.54
C THR A 191 -1.20 -11.08 5.20
N MET A 192 -1.09 -9.75 5.16
CA MET A 192 -2.16 -8.84 4.75
C MET A 192 -1.86 -8.29 3.36
N VAL A 193 -2.81 -8.40 2.44
CA VAL A 193 -2.65 -8.01 1.03
C VAL A 193 -3.71 -6.99 0.66
N LEU A 194 -3.29 -5.78 0.28
CA LEU A 194 -4.19 -4.70 -0.12
C LEU A 194 -4.44 -4.72 -1.64
N GLU A 195 -5.70 -4.70 -2.07
CA GLU A 195 -6.03 -4.53 -3.50
C GLU A 195 -5.95 -3.05 -3.87
N SER A 196 -5.10 -2.73 -4.85
CA SER A 196 -4.98 -1.37 -5.38
C SER A 196 -6.30 -0.91 -6.02
N PRO A 197 -6.61 0.40 -5.98
CA PRO A 197 -7.74 0.94 -6.75
C PRO A 197 -7.54 0.66 -8.25
N TYR A 198 -8.65 0.56 -9.01
CA TYR A 198 -8.64 0.26 -10.46
C TYR A 198 -8.15 -1.14 -10.87
N TYR A 199 -7.96 -2.02 -9.90
CA TYR A 199 -7.59 -3.41 -10.12
C TYR A 199 -8.64 -4.36 -9.57
N GLY A 200 -8.61 -5.60 -10.04
CA GLY A 200 -9.49 -6.68 -9.57
C GLY A 200 -10.96 -6.28 -9.61
N ALA A 201 -11.66 -6.41 -8.48
CA ALA A 201 -13.09 -6.08 -8.41
C ALA A 201 -13.38 -4.57 -8.44
N ARG A 202 -12.34 -3.73 -8.32
CA ARG A 202 -12.44 -2.26 -8.35
C ARG A 202 -12.08 -1.68 -9.71
N LYS A 203 -11.88 -2.52 -10.73
CA LYS A 203 -11.60 -2.07 -12.10
C LYS A 203 -12.89 -1.55 -12.76
N PRO A 204 -12.95 -0.29 -13.22
CA PRO A 204 -14.08 0.24 -13.97
C PRO A 204 -14.29 -0.54 -15.27
N GLN A 205 -15.56 -0.73 -15.69
CA GLN A 205 -15.89 -1.44 -16.93
C GLN A 205 -15.28 -0.78 -18.18
N ALA A 206 -15.11 0.55 -18.16
CA ALA A 206 -14.54 1.30 -19.26
C ALA A 206 -13.01 1.16 -19.35
N GLN A 207 -12.34 0.66 -18.31
CA GLN A 207 -10.90 0.43 -18.29
C GLN A 207 -10.60 -0.89 -19.01
N ARG A 208 -9.75 -0.86 -20.04
CA ARG A 208 -9.35 -2.04 -20.82
C ARG A 208 -8.24 -2.82 -20.12
#